data_AF-A0A958K944-F1
#
_entry.id   AF-A0A958K944-F1
#
_cell.length_a   1.000
_cell.length_b   1.000
_cell.length_c   1.000
_cell.angle_alpha   90.00
_cell.angle_beta   90.00
_cell.angle_gamma   90.00
#
_symmetry.space_group_name_H-M   'P 1'
#
loop_
_entity.id
_entity.type
_entity.pdbx_description
1 polymer ?
#
loop_
_entity_poly.entity_id
_entity_poly.type
_entity_poly.pdbx_seq_one_letter_code
_entity_poly.pdbx_strand_id
1 'polypeptide(L)'
;NTSHLVELCMQKIATYHIKDAEEIIDQHSIRHQEFSSTEILVTKNWLPAVKKPLEIIITSGASCPDAIVDATLTRIASFFPDALPIEISLNNFKTTLIAEEMNSGIRLQTA
;
A
#
# COMPACT_ATOMS: atom_id res chain seq x y z
N ASN A 1 19.80 -1.29 18.29
CA ASN A 1 20.15 -0.25 17.30
C ASN A 1 19.50 -0.66 15.97
N THR A 2 18.19 -0.50 15.91
CA THR A 2 17.29 -0.98 14.84
C THR A 2 16.93 0.12 13.83
N SER A 3 17.43 1.34 14.06
CA SER A 3 17.15 2.50 13.22
C SER A 3 17.89 2.48 11.88
N HIS A 4 19.00 1.74 11.76
CA HIS A 4 19.84 1.75 10.55
C HIS A 4 19.33 0.85 9.40
N LEU A 5 18.46 -0.14 9.67
CA LEU A 5 17.88 -0.99 8.62
C LEU A 5 16.61 -0.40 7.99
N VAL A 6 15.95 0.53 8.69
CA VAL A 6 14.72 1.17 8.20
C VAL A 6 15.04 2.20 7.11
N GLU A 7 16.16 2.92 7.23
CA GLU A 7 16.62 3.89 6.22
C GLU A 7 16.98 3.26 4.86
N LEU A 8 17.52 2.03 4.85
CA LEU A 8 17.91 1.33 3.62
C LEU A 8 16.71 0.79 2.80
N CYS A 9 15.55 0.59 3.42
CA CYS A 9 14.36 0.06 2.75
C CYS A 9 13.40 1.14 2.25
N MET A 10 13.39 2.35 2.84
CA MET A 10 12.52 3.45 2.41
C MET A 10 12.90 4.05 1.05
N GLN A 11 14.12 3.81 0.54
CA GLN A 11 14.57 4.36 -0.74
C GLN A 11 14.15 3.56 -1.98
N LYS A 12 13.52 2.38 -1.82
CA LYS A 12 13.29 1.46 -2.96
C LYS A 12 11.84 1.42 -3.48
N ILE A 13 10.86 1.79 -2.66
CA ILE A 13 9.44 1.55 -2.93
C ILE A 13 8.64 2.79 -2.49
N ALA A 14 7.76 3.28 -3.37
CA ALA A 14 6.88 4.40 -3.05
C ALA A 14 6.02 4.04 -1.83
N THR A 15 6.13 4.81 -0.75
CA THR A 15 5.48 4.51 0.53
C THR A 15 4.57 5.68 0.93
N TYR A 16 3.31 5.38 1.24
CA TYR A 16 2.31 6.38 1.63
C TYR A 16 1.65 5.98 2.95
N HIS A 17 1.64 6.90 3.93
CA HIS A 17 0.93 6.71 5.19
C HIS A 17 -0.46 7.33 5.11
N ILE A 18 -1.48 6.50 5.07
CA ILE A 18 -2.88 6.92 4.94
C ILE A 18 -3.65 6.66 6.22
N LYS A 19 -4.60 7.53 6.53
CA LYS A 19 -5.50 7.34 7.67
C LYS A 19 -6.50 6.21 7.40
N ASP A 20 -7.11 6.23 6.22
CA ASP A 20 -8.14 5.29 5.80
C ASP A 20 -8.24 5.28 4.26
N ALA A 21 -9.18 4.50 3.73
CA ALA A 21 -9.37 4.35 2.28
C ALA A 21 -9.82 5.63 1.56
N GLU A 22 -10.37 6.63 2.27
CA GLU A 22 -10.83 7.89 1.66
C GLU A 22 -9.67 8.81 1.24
N GLU A 23 -8.48 8.55 1.80
CA GLU A 23 -7.22 9.18 1.41
C GLU A 23 -6.78 8.76 -0.01
N ILE A 24 -7.29 7.62 -0.50
CA ILE A 24 -7.12 7.19 -1.90
C ILE A 24 -8.19 7.86 -2.78
N ILE A 25 -7.90 9.09 -3.17
CA ILE A 25 -8.81 9.98 -3.91
C ILE A 25 -9.22 9.32 -5.24
N ASP A 26 -8.26 8.91 -6.06
CA ASP A 26 -8.47 8.26 -7.35
C ASP A 26 -7.21 7.48 -7.81
N GLN A 27 -7.26 6.91 -9.00
CA GLN A 27 -6.14 6.14 -9.58
C GLN A 27 -4.87 6.99 -9.79
N HIS A 28 -5.00 8.31 -9.83
CA HIS A 28 -3.93 9.25 -10.09
C HIS A 28 -3.48 10.02 -8.85
N SER A 29 -4.27 10.07 -7.78
CA SER A 29 -4.00 10.92 -6.64
C SER A 29 -4.24 10.20 -5.32
N ILE A 30 -3.29 10.37 -4.39
CA ILE A 30 -3.40 9.89 -3.01
C ILE A 30 -3.05 11.03 -2.07
N ARG A 31 -3.85 11.20 -1.02
CA ARG A 31 -3.54 12.06 0.12
C ARG A 31 -2.89 11.19 1.19
N HIS A 32 -1.83 11.67 1.82
CA HIS A 32 -1.09 10.89 2.81
C HIS A 32 -0.35 11.81 3.77
N GLN A 33 0.00 11.28 4.94
CA GLN A 33 0.83 11.97 5.90
C GLN A 33 2.31 11.66 5.65
N GLU A 34 3.16 12.68 5.69
CA GLU A 34 4.61 12.47 5.63
C GLU A 34 5.11 11.75 6.90
N PHE A 35 6.04 10.79 6.78
CA PHE A 35 6.47 9.99 7.95
C PHE A 35 7.32 10.80 8.93
N SER A 36 8.05 11.80 8.42
CA SER A 36 8.94 12.63 9.22
C SER A 36 8.25 13.86 9.83
N SER A 37 6.96 14.09 9.52
CA SER A 37 6.23 15.26 9.98
C SER A 37 4.74 14.96 10.19
N THR A 38 3.95 15.95 10.63
CA THR A 38 2.48 15.86 10.69
C THR A 38 1.84 16.50 9.46
N GLU A 39 2.60 16.72 8.40
CA GLU A 39 2.13 17.37 7.18
C GLU A 39 1.31 16.39 6.33
N ILE A 40 0.19 16.88 5.79
CA ILE A 40 -0.65 16.15 4.86
C ILE A 40 -0.29 16.59 3.44
N LEU A 41 0.16 15.63 2.63
CA LEU A 41 0.59 15.81 1.26
C LEU A 41 -0.41 15.15 0.30
N VAL A 42 -0.46 15.65 -0.94
CA VAL A 42 -1.17 14.99 -2.03
C VAL A 42 -0.15 14.63 -3.11
N THR A 43 -0.01 13.33 -3.37
CA THR A 43 0.90 12.81 -4.40
C THR A 43 0.11 12.38 -5.63
N LYS A 44 0.53 12.89 -6.79
CA LYS A 44 0.02 12.48 -8.10
C LYS A 44 0.82 11.31 -8.67
N ASN A 45 0.21 10.55 -9.57
CA ASN A 45 0.75 9.35 -10.20
C ASN A 45 1.26 8.30 -9.20
N TRP A 46 0.57 8.18 -8.06
CA TRP A 46 0.94 7.24 -7.00
C TRP A 46 0.81 5.78 -7.46
N LEU A 47 -0.17 5.49 -8.33
CA LEU A 47 -0.36 4.19 -8.96
C LEU A 47 0.25 4.20 -10.39
N PRO A 48 1.30 3.41 -10.67
CA PRO A 48 1.96 3.41 -11.97
C PRO A 48 1.11 2.68 -13.02
N ALA A 49 0.79 3.37 -14.12
CA ALA A 49 -0.08 2.83 -15.18
C ALA A 49 0.57 1.72 -16.05
N VAL A 50 1.91 1.67 -16.11
CA VAL A 50 2.67 0.86 -17.09
C VAL A 50 3.32 -0.40 -16.52
N LYS A 51 3.35 -0.59 -15.19
CA LYS A 51 3.97 -1.78 -14.57
C LYS A 51 2.90 -2.77 -14.13
N LYS A 52 2.72 -3.84 -14.90
CA LYS A 52 1.94 -5.02 -14.54
C LYS A 52 2.83 -6.27 -14.64
N PRO A 53 2.74 -7.23 -13.68
CA PRO A 53 1.90 -7.20 -12.48
C PRO A 53 2.35 -6.10 -11.52
N LEU A 54 1.37 -5.44 -10.87
CA LEU A 54 1.64 -4.44 -9.85
C LEU A 54 1.63 -5.13 -8.49
N GLU A 55 2.70 -4.93 -7.73
CA GLU A 55 2.79 -5.43 -6.36
C GLU A 55 2.52 -4.30 -5.37
N ILE A 56 1.49 -4.49 -4.55
CA ILE A 56 1.08 -3.53 -3.52
C ILE A 56 1.16 -4.23 -2.16
N ILE A 57 1.95 -3.65 -1.25
CA ILE A 57 2.01 -4.06 0.15
C ILE A 57 1.06 -3.17 0.94
N ILE A 58 0.14 -3.76 1.68
CA ILE A 58 -0.65 -3.04 2.68
C ILE A 58 -0.13 -3.48 4.05
N THR A 59 0.29 -2.51 4.85
CA THR A 59 0.74 -2.71 6.23
C THR A 59 -0.13 -1.87 7.15
N SER A 60 -0.43 -2.37 8.34
CA SER A 60 -1.18 -1.63 9.35
C SER A 60 -0.47 -1.67 10.69
N GLY A 61 -0.67 -0.63 11.51
CA GLY A 61 -0.20 -0.64 12.89
C GLY A 61 -0.90 -1.73 13.71
N ALA A 62 -0.32 -2.13 14.84
CA ALA A 62 -0.85 -3.18 15.72
C ALA A 62 -2.26 -2.89 16.30
N SER A 63 -2.77 -1.65 16.15
CA SER A 63 -4.05 -1.20 16.67
C SER A 63 -5.04 -0.75 15.60
N CYS A 64 -4.74 -0.97 14.31
CA CYS A 64 -5.59 -0.57 13.21
C CYS A 64 -6.74 -1.61 13.04
N PRO A 65 -8.02 -1.19 13.05
CA PRO A 65 -9.14 -2.10 12.84
C PRO A 65 -9.07 -2.82 11.48
N ASP A 66 -9.35 -4.12 11.44
CA ASP A 66 -9.38 -4.93 10.20
C ASP A 66 -10.23 -4.28 9.10
N ALA A 67 -11.34 -3.63 9.48
CA ALA A 67 -12.23 -2.92 8.56
C ALA A 67 -11.53 -1.80 7.75
N ILE A 68 -10.49 -1.15 8.30
CA ILE A 68 -9.73 -0.12 7.58
C ILE A 68 -8.84 -0.77 6.51
N VAL A 69 -8.21 -1.89 6.86
CA VAL A 69 -7.37 -2.66 5.93
C VAL A 69 -8.22 -3.22 4.79
N ASP A 70 -9.37 -3.81 5.09
CA ASP A 70 -10.31 -4.34 4.11
C ASP A 70 -10.88 -3.25 3.19
N ALA A 71 -11.25 -2.09 3.74
CA ALA A 71 -11.71 -0.95 2.95
C ALA A 71 -10.60 -0.45 2.01
N THR A 72 -9.36 -0.41 2.49
CA THR A 72 -8.20 0.01 1.71
C THR A 72 -7.94 -0.97 0.56
N LEU A 73 -7.93 -2.27 0.84
CA LEU A 73 -7.78 -3.32 -0.17
C LEU A 73 -8.89 -3.24 -1.22
N THR A 74 -10.15 -3.13 -0.78
CA THR A 74 -11.32 -3.03 -1.66
C THR A 74 -11.24 -1.79 -2.56
N ARG A 75 -10.82 -0.65 -1.98
CA ARG A 75 -10.63 0.59 -2.73
C ARG A 75 -9.59 0.43 -3.83
N ILE A 76 -8.46 -0.20 -3.53
CA ILE A 76 -7.39 -0.45 -4.52
C ILE A 76 -7.87 -1.41 -5.60
N ALA A 77 -8.51 -2.52 -5.21
CA ALA A 77 -9.05 -3.51 -6.14
C ALA A 77 -10.07 -2.89 -7.11
N SER A 78 -10.82 -1.87 -6.67
CA SER A 78 -11.79 -1.16 -7.53
C SER A 78 -11.15 -0.47 -8.75
N PHE A 79 -9.84 -0.19 -8.74
CA PHE A 79 -9.11 0.35 -9.89
C PHE A 79 -8.66 -0.72 -10.90
N PHE A 80 -8.88 -2.00 -10.60
CA PHE A 80 -8.49 -3.14 -11.43
C PHE A 80 -9.72 -4.01 -11.78
N PRO A 81 -10.56 -3.59 -12.74
CA PRO A 81 -11.80 -4.30 -13.08
C PRO A 81 -11.57 -5.73 -13.62
N ASP A 82 -10.39 -6.00 -14.18
CA ASP A 82 -10.00 -7.32 -14.69
C ASP A 82 -9.37 -8.22 -13.60
N ALA A 83 -9.24 -7.74 -12.36
CA ALA A 83 -8.66 -8.52 -11.27
C ALA A 83 -9.61 -9.64 -10.82
N LEU A 84 -9.03 -10.75 -10.35
CA LEU A 84 -9.79 -11.79 -9.68
C LEU A 84 -10.47 -11.19 -8.44
N PRO A 85 -11.75 -11.55 -8.17
CA PRO A 85 -12.41 -11.19 -6.92
C PRO A 85 -11.55 -11.54 -5.71
N ILE A 86 -11.54 -10.67 -4.69
CA ILE A 86 -10.70 -10.80 -3.50
C ILE A 86 -10.91 -12.17 -2.84
N GLU A 87 -12.16 -12.61 -2.71
CA GLU A 87 -12.53 -13.92 -2.13
C GLU A 87 -11.88 -15.11 -2.88
N ILE A 88 -11.84 -15.05 -4.21
CA ILE A 88 -11.22 -16.08 -5.04
C ILE A 88 -9.69 -16.01 -4.91
N SER A 89 -9.14 -14.81 -4.81
CA SER A 89 -7.71 -14.57 -4.65
C SER A 89 -7.19 -15.14 -3.33
N LEU A 90 -7.91 -14.93 -2.22
CA LEU A 90 -7.53 -15.41 -0.87
C LEU A 90 -7.38 -16.93 -0.81
N ASN A 91 -8.21 -17.69 -1.53
CA ASN A 91 -8.12 -19.16 -1.59
C ASN A 91 -6.82 -19.65 -2.27
N ASN A 92 -6.19 -18.82 -3.11
CA ASN A 92 -4.96 -19.16 -3.81
C ASN A 92 -3.69 -18.85 -3.00
N PHE A 93 -3.79 -18.06 -1.93
CA PHE A 93 -2.65 -17.68 -1.09
C PHE A 93 -2.49 -18.61 0.13
N LYS A 94 -2.00 -19.83 -0.10
CA LYS A 94 -1.33 -20.59 0.98
C LYS A 94 0.13 -20.19 1.05
N THR A 95 0.41 -19.27 1.97
CA THR A 95 1.70 -18.90 2.59
C THR A 95 2.94 -18.97 1.72
N THR A 96 3.40 -17.83 1.24
CA THR A 96 4.83 -17.55 1.03
C THR A 96 5.05 -16.04 1.20
N LEU A 97 5.57 -15.64 2.36
CA LEU A 97 6.09 -14.29 2.60
C LEU A 97 7.59 -14.35 2.34
N ILE A 98 8.07 -13.67 1.30
CA ILE A 98 9.50 -13.39 1.11
C ILE A 98 9.61 -11.88 0.96
N ALA A 99 10.13 -11.23 2.00
CA ALA A 99 10.35 -9.79 2.03
C ALA A 99 11.64 -9.36 1.29
N GLU A 100 12.35 -10.29 0.65
CA GLU A 100 13.74 -10.08 0.22
C GLU A 100 13.95 -9.65 -1.26
N GLU A 101 12.91 -9.58 -2.11
CA GLU A 101 13.09 -9.29 -3.55
C GLU A 101 12.21 -8.17 -4.14
N MET A 102 11.63 -7.28 -3.34
CA MET A 102 10.82 -6.19 -3.90
C MET A 102 11.66 -4.99 -4.35
N ASN A 103 12.02 -4.98 -5.65
CA ASN A 103 12.72 -3.86 -6.30
C ASN A 103 11.77 -2.86 -7.00
N SER A 104 10.48 -3.14 -7.11
CA SER A 104 9.48 -2.15 -7.57
C SER A 104 8.06 -2.49 -7.13
N GLY A 105 7.46 -1.63 -6.30
CA GLY A 105 6.08 -1.78 -5.83
C GLY A 105 5.56 -0.50 -5.17
N ILE A 106 4.41 -0.59 -4.53
CA ILE A 106 3.87 0.46 -3.64
C ILE A 106 3.66 -0.13 -2.27
N ARG A 107 4.01 0.61 -1.22
CA ARG A 107 3.64 0.30 0.15
C ARG A 107 2.63 1.32 0.66
N LEU A 108 1.49 0.84 1.13
CA LEU A 108 0.52 1.64 1.87
C LEU A 108 0.59 1.24 3.35
N GLN A 109 0.68 2.24 4.21
CA GLN A 109 0.60 2.05 5.65
C GLN A 109 -0.67 2.70 6.17
N THR A 110 -1.58 1.94 6.78
CA THR A 110 -2.79 2.48 7.42
C THR A 110 -2.52 2.78 8.90
N ALA A 111 -3.04 3.91 9.38
CA ALA A 111 -2.89 4.40 10.77
C ALA A 111 -3.72 3.58 11.78
#